data_AF-A0A9X1G6M3-F1
#
_entry.id   AF-A0A9X1G6M3-F1
#
_cell.length_a   1.000
_cell.length_b   1.000
_cell.length_c   1.000
_cell.angle_alpha   90.00
_cell.angle_beta   90.00
_cell.angle_gamma   90.00
#
_symmetry.space_group_name_H-M   'P 1'
#
loop_
_entity.id
_entity.type
_entity.pdbx_description
1 polymer ?
#
loop_
_entity_poly.entity_id
_entity_poly.type
_entity_poly.pdbx_seq_one_letter_code
_entity_poly.pdbx_strand_id
1 'polypeptide(L)' 'MVEENKVDSGQKEEQAKILKFCPICGSTMHQEDYLGSNWWFCDDPECGFSEPVK' A
#
# COMPACT_ATOMS: atom_id res chain seq x y z
N MET A 1 -23.87 7.98 16.51
CA MET A 1 -23.95 9.00 15.45
C MET A 1 -22.59 9.68 15.38
N VAL A 2 -21.73 9.52 14.36
CA VAL A 2 -21.82 8.73 13.12
C VAL A 2 -20.39 8.29 12.72
N GLU A 3 -20.08 7.07 12.26
CA GLU A 3 -20.50 5.71 12.65
C GLU A 3 -19.47 4.69 12.05
N GLU A 4 -19.55 3.39 12.32
CA GLU A 4 -18.62 2.38 11.79
C GLU A 4 -18.67 2.23 10.24
N ASN A 5 -17.52 2.17 9.57
CA ASN A 5 -17.43 1.66 8.19
C ASN A 5 -16.24 0.71 8.01
N LYS A 6 -16.58 -0.58 7.85
CA LYS A 6 -15.66 -1.67 7.50
C LYS A 6 -15.49 -1.76 5.98
N VAL A 7 -14.25 -1.78 5.50
CA VAL A 7 -13.80 -2.39 4.22
C VAL A 7 -12.29 -2.64 4.39
N ASP A 8 -11.68 -3.80 4.17
CA ASP A 8 -12.18 -5.14 3.82
C ASP A 8 -11.33 -6.24 4.49
N SER A 9 -11.94 -7.37 4.85
CA SER A 9 -11.22 -8.55 5.36
C SER A 9 -10.80 -9.48 4.22
N GLY A 10 -9.81 -9.04 3.43
CA GLY A 10 -9.17 -9.84 2.38
C GLY A 10 -8.23 -10.93 2.92
N GLN A 11 -8.72 -11.89 3.69
CA GLN A 11 -7.94 -13.07 4.06
C GLN A 11 -7.78 -14.00 2.85
N LYS A 12 -6.61 -14.01 2.22
CA LYS A 12 -6.14 -15.16 1.42
C LYS A 12 -4.62 -15.23 1.37
N GLU A 13 -4.13 -16.35 1.89
CA GLU A 13 -2.75 -16.85 1.86
C GLU A 13 -1.71 -16.05 2.66
N GLU A 14 -1.09 -16.75 3.61
CA GLU A 14 -0.13 -16.25 4.58
C GLU A 14 1.28 -16.08 3.96
N GLN A 15 1.32 -15.36 2.83
CA GLN A 15 2.56 -14.75 2.37
C GLN A 15 2.78 -13.49 3.21
N ALA A 16 3.88 -13.42 3.94
CA ALA A 16 4.19 -12.29 4.81
C ALA A 16 4.20 -10.98 3.99
N LYS A 17 3.08 -10.24 4.05
CA LYS A 17 2.89 -9.00 3.29
C LYS A 17 4.00 -8.03 3.71
N ILE A 18 4.93 -7.76 2.80
CA ILE A 18 6.07 -6.91 3.08
C ILE A 18 5.52 -5.52 3.44
N LEU A 19 5.62 -5.15 4.72
CA LEU A 19 5.13 -3.87 5.19
C LEU A 19 6.22 -2.83 4.95
N LYS A 20 6.06 -2.04 3.89
CA LYS A 20 6.93 -0.91 3.58
C LYS A 20 6.27 0.40 4.00
N PHE A 21 7.10 1.32 4.47
CA PHE A 21 6.70 2.69 4.82
C PHE A 21 7.34 3.68 3.86
N CYS A 22 6.61 4.74 3.53
CA CYS A 22 7.06 5.83 2.69
C CYS A 22 8.17 6.63 3.40
N PRO A 23 9.34 6.83 2.78
CA PRO A 23 10.43 7.60 3.39
C PRO A 23 10.16 9.11 3.49
N ILE A 24 9.06 9.60 2.89
CA ILE A 24 8.70 11.02 2.87
C ILE A 24 7.70 11.37 3.97
N CYS A 25 6.53 10.71 4.00
CA CYS A 25 5.46 10.99 4.97
C CYS A 25 5.30 9.95 6.09
N GLY A 26 5.98 8.79 6.01
CA GLY A 26 5.87 7.72 7.01
C GLY A 26 4.62 6.83 6.88
N SER A 27 3.68 7.16 6.00
CA SER A 27 2.51 6.32 5.68
C SER A 27 2.92 4.97 5.07
N THR A 28 2.03 3.98 5.11
CA THR A 28 2.28 2.67 4.49
C THR A 28 2.35 2.77 2.96
N MET A 29 2.92 1.73 2.35
CA MET A 29 2.97 1.54 0.90
C MET A 29 2.44 0.15 0.53
N HIS A 30 1.75 0.05 -0.59
CA HIS A 30 1.34 -1.22 -1.20
C HIS A 30 2.14 -1.51 -2.47
N GLN A 31 2.22 -2.78 -2.86
CA GLN A 31 2.73 -3.18 -4.18
C GLN A 31 1.58 -3.32 -5.17
N GLU A 32 1.81 -2.89 -6.41
CA GLU A 32 0.93 -3.11 -7.56
C GLU A 32 1.79 -3.43 -8.80
N ASP A 33 1.27 -4.23 -9.75
CA ASP A 33 1.89 -4.35 -11.07
C ASP A 33 1.58 -3.10 -11.91
N TYR A 34 2.63 -2.36 -12.24
CA TYR A 34 2.55 -1.14 -13.02
C TYR A 34 3.56 -1.20 -14.18
N LEU A 35 3.02 -1.12 -15.40
CA LEU A 35 3.77 -1.24 -16.66
C LEU A 35 4.52 -2.59 -16.83
N GLY A 36 3.98 -3.68 -16.26
CA GLY A 36 4.60 -5.01 -16.34
C GLY A 36 5.81 -5.18 -15.42
N SER A 37 5.81 -4.50 -14.28
CA SER A 37 6.79 -4.60 -13.21
C SER A 37 6.09 -4.30 -11.89
N ASN A 38 6.56 -4.84 -10.77
CA ASN A 38 5.99 -4.46 -9.47
C ASN A 38 6.53 -3.10 -9.03
N TRP A 39 5.65 -2.24 -8.53
CA TRP A 39 6.00 -0.93 -7.96
C TRP A 39 5.38 -0.77 -6.58
N TRP A 40 6.08 -0.09 -5.69
CA TRP A 40 5.57 0.42 -4.44
C TRP A 40 4.88 1.76 -4.66
N PHE A 41 3.63 1.89 -4.23
CA PHE A 41 2.88 3.14 -4.19
C PHE A 41 2.57 3.52 -2.75
N CYS A 42 2.69 4.80 -2.41
CA CYS A 42 2.32 5.30 -1.09
C CYS A 42 0.80 5.40 -0.95
N ASP A 43 0.28 4.98 0.21
CA ASP A 43 -1.16 5.05 0.53
C ASP A 43 -1.65 6.49 0.80
N ASP A 44 -0.73 7.45 0.90
CA ASP A 44 -1.00 8.86 1.14
C ASP A 44 -1.15 9.63 -0.19
N PRO A 45 -2.37 10.09 -0.54
CA PRO A 45 -2.64 10.78 -1.79
C PRO A 45 -2.04 12.19 -1.85
N GLU A 46 -1.68 12.81 -0.72
CA GLU A 46 -0.99 14.12 -0.69
C GLU A 46 0.51 13.95 -0.93
N CYS A 47 1.07 12.78 -0.63
CA CYS A 47 2.49 12.48 -0.83
C CYS A 47 2.84 12.13 -2.28
N GLY A 48 2.00 11.32 -2.96
CA GLY A 48 2.20 10.92 -4.36
C GLY A 48 3.49 10.14 -4.67
N PHE A 49 4.17 9.59 -3.66
CA PHE A 49 5.44 8.89 -3.83
C PHE A 49 5.27 7.45 -4.34
N SER A 50 6.07 7.06 -5.33
CA SER A 50 6.18 5.68 -5.80
C SER A 50 7.61 5.32 -6.22
N GLU A 51 7.94 4.03 -6.14
CA GLU A 51 9.25 3.50 -6.56
C GLU A 51 9.12 2.06 -7.10
N PRO A 52 9.93 1.63 -8.08
CA PRO A 52 9.90 0.25 -8.58
C PRO A 52 10.44 -0.74 -7.54
N VAL A 53 9.86 -1.93 -7.49
CA VAL A 53 10.46 -3.08 -6.81
C VAL A 53 11.65 -3.57 -7.64
N LYS A 54 12.81 -3.72 -7.00
CA LYS A 54 14.04 -4.25 -7.61
C LYS A 54 14.14 -5.76 -7.49
#